data_AF-A0A938SI00-F1
#
_entry.id   AF-A0A938SI00-F1
#
_cell.length_a   1.000
_cell.length_b   1.000
_cell.length_c   1.000
_cell.angle_alpha   90.00
_cell.angle_beta   90.00
_cell.angle_gamma   90.00
#
_symmetry.space_group_name_H-M   'P 1'
#
loop_
_entity.id
_entity.type
_entity.pdbx_description
1 polymer ?
#
loop_
_entity_poly.entity_id
_entity_poly.type
_entity_poly.pdbx_seq_one_letter_code
_entity_poly.pdbx_strand_id
1 'polypeptide(L)'
;MEHRQGVATICALVALLAQWQAVSAAPEIAFVTEPACHNEVIVVTGEGLDPSRTKVKASYLGSADGAFDPGALDDPRQFVQHAGRMPSVPDAPPAQALDCPVLGGGERFLHVLMQCARKPWVFVPATTALWVGDERGWSRPYVVNRPQAHWLSPRTQAPGEVIRVFGRTFAWGHQLPPSQAFLRKVGGAELVPLRRAAQHREDGHTERWCLSAWLPKDVAPGEYEVFVHGRHGGPYGWSDALSLRVAPEPEWTGAVVNVRELGAKGDGLS
;
A
#
# COMPACT_ATOMS: atom_id res chain seq x y z
N MET A 1 -65.63 34.15 -1.96
CA MET A 1 -64.67 34.24 -3.09
C MET A 1 -63.24 34.09 -2.52
N GLU A 2 -62.99 33.05 -1.73
CA GLU A 2 -61.84 32.97 -0.81
C GLU A 2 -61.22 31.55 -0.68
N HIS A 3 -61.53 30.63 -1.61
CA HIS A 3 -61.07 29.24 -1.51
C HIS A 3 -60.05 28.80 -2.58
N ARG A 4 -59.57 29.71 -3.45
CA ARG A 4 -58.68 29.35 -4.57
C ARG A 4 -57.20 29.71 -4.41
N GLN A 5 -56.81 30.46 -3.38
CA GLN A 5 -55.40 30.85 -3.16
C GLN A 5 -54.54 29.82 -2.42
N GLY A 6 -55.15 28.87 -1.69
CA GLY A 6 -54.40 27.87 -0.89
C GLY A 6 -53.77 26.72 -1.70
N VAL A 7 -54.31 26.40 -2.89
CA VAL A 7 -53.84 25.25 -3.68
C VAL A 7 -52.57 25.57 -4.48
N ALA A 8 -52.42 26.82 -4.94
CA ALA A 8 -51.26 27.23 -5.72
C ALA A 8 -49.95 27.25 -4.90
N THR A 9 -50.03 27.59 -3.61
CA THR A 9 -48.86 27.66 -2.72
C THR A 9 -48.35 26.26 -2.31
N ILE A 10 -49.23 25.27 -2.20
CA ILE A 10 -48.86 23.88 -1.88
C ILE A 10 -48.14 23.22 -3.07
N CYS A 11 -48.56 23.50 -4.31
CA CYS A 11 -47.87 22.98 -5.50
C CYS A 11 -46.45 23.55 -5.65
N ALA A 12 -46.20 24.80 -5.27
CA ALA A 12 -44.86 25.39 -5.30
C ALA A 12 -43.89 24.77 -4.26
N LEU A 13 -44.41 24.40 -3.09
CA LEU A 13 -43.62 23.75 -2.03
C LEU A 13 -43.29 22.29 -2.35
N VAL A 14 -44.19 21.55 -3.02
CA VAL A 14 -43.90 20.18 -3.51
C VAL A 14 -42.90 20.20 -4.67
N ALA A 15 -42.92 21.23 -5.53
CA ALA A 15 -41.94 21.39 -6.60
C ALA A 15 -40.53 21.73 -6.07
N LEU A 16 -40.41 22.49 -4.98
CA LEU A 16 -39.13 22.74 -4.31
C LEU A 16 -38.60 21.51 -3.56
N LEU A 17 -39.48 20.69 -2.97
CA LEU A 17 -39.10 19.42 -2.34
C LEU A 17 -38.72 18.34 -3.36
N ALA A 18 -39.28 18.37 -4.57
CA ALA A 18 -38.87 17.50 -5.68
C ALA A 18 -37.55 17.94 -6.36
N GLN A 19 -37.09 19.17 -6.11
CA GLN A 19 -35.76 19.66 -6.53
C GLN A 19 -34.64 19.35 -5.53
N TRP A 20 -34.97 18.79 -4.36
CA TRP A 20 -34.05 17.95 -3.60
C TRP A 20 -33.97 16.55 -4.20
N GLN A 21 -33.88 16.46 -5.53
CA GLN A 21 -33.16 15.34 -6.10
C GLN A 21 -31.78 15.42 -5.48
N ALA A 22 -31.47 14.46 -4.60
CA ALA A 22 -30.14 14.28 -4.07
C ALA A 22 -29.17 14.52 -5.22
N VAL A 23 -28.39 15.59 -5.13
CA VAL A 23 -27.21 15.75 -5.98
C VAL A 23 -26.41 14.52 -5.64
N SER A 24 -26.61 13.48 -6.46
CA SER A 24 -26.05 12.18 -6.17
C SER A 24 -24.55 12.42 -6.18
N ALA A 25 -23.88 12.10 -5.08
CA ALA A 25 -22.45 12.30 -4.98
C ALA A 25 -21.75 11.53 -6.11
N ALA A 26 -20.54 11.97 -6.46
CA ALA A 26 -19.68 11.19 -7.34
C ALA A 26 -19.54 9.74 -6.78
N PRO A 27 -19.37 8.74 -7.65
CA PRO A 27 -19.09 7.39 -7.16
C PRO A 27 -17.85 7.38 -6.26
N GLU A 28 -17.81 6.48 -5.28
CA GLU A 28 -16.70 6.38 -4.32
C GLU A 28 -16.18 4.95 -4.21
N ILE A 29 -14.86 4.80 -4.04
CA ILE A 29 -14.21 3.51 -3.86
C ILE A 29 -14.14 3.19 -2.36
N ALA A 30 -14.70 2.07 -1.96
CA ALA A 30 -14.56 1.53 -0.61
C ALA A 30 -13.38 0.54 -0.51
N PHE A 31 -13.24 -0.34 -1.50
CA PHE A 31 -12.21 -1.38 -1.50
C PHE A 31 -11.84 -1.81 -2.92
N VAL A 32 -10.60 -2.26 -3.08
CA VAL A 32 -10.11 -2.88 -4.31
C VAL A 32 -9.38 -4.17 -3.94
N THR A 33 -9.61 -5.25 -4.69
CA THR A 33 -8.85 -6.50 -4.50
C THR A 33 -7.38 -6.28 -4.83
N GLU A 34 -6.51 -6.63 -3.90
CA GLU A 34 -5.06 -6.60 -4.07
C GLU A 34 -4.46 -8.01 -4.08
N PRO A 35 -3.42 -8.28 -4.88
CA PRO A 35 -2.73 -7.34 -5.77
C PRO A 35 -3.60 -6.93 -6.98
N ALA A 36 -3.46 -5.68 -7.42
CA ALA A 36 -4.07 -5.17 -8.64
C ALA A 36 -3.00 -5.08 -9.74
N CYS A 37 -2.78 -6.19 -10.46
CA CYS A 37 -1.76 -6.26 -11.52
C CYS A 37 -2.30 -5.71 -12.85
N HIS A 38 -1.42 -5.12 -13.66
CA HIS A 38 -1.75 -4.77 -15.04
C HIS A 38 -2.23 -6.02 -15.82
N ASN A 39 -3.28 -5.85 -16.61
CA ASN A 39 -3.96 -6.88 -17.41
C ASN A 39 -4.63 -8.02 -16.62
N GLU A 40 -4.81 -7.86 -15.30
CA GLU A 40 -5.67 -8.73 -14.51
C GLU A 40 -7.03 -8.08 -14.25
N VAL A 41 -8.04 -8.91 -14.00
CA VAL A 41 -9.36 -8.44 -13.55
C VAL A 41 -9.32 -8.22 -12.05
N ILE A 42 -9.57 -7.00 -11.63
CA ILE A 42 -9.76 -6.63 -10.22
C ILE A 42 -11.23 -6.41 -9.91
N VAL A 43 -11.59 -6.55 -8.63
CA VAL A 43 -12.90 -6.14 -8.13
C VAL A 43 -12.75 -4.81 -7.41
N VAL A 44 -13.50 -3.81 -7.86
CA VAL A 44 -13.64 -2.51 -7.21
C VAL A 44 -15.00 -2.48 -6.54
N THR A 45 -15.09 -2.25 -5.23
CA THR A 45 -16.36 -2.09 -4.51
C THR A 45 -16.50 -0.69 -3.96
N GLY A 46 -17.74 -0.23 -3.79
CA GLY A 46 -17.99 1.16 -3.47
C GLY A 46 -19.46 1.55 -3.50
N GLU A 47 -19.70 2.86 -3.52
CA GLU A 47 -21.03 3.46 -3.57
C GLU A 47 -21.21 4.26 -4.86
N GLY A 48 -22.46 4.34 -5.33
CA GLY A 48 -22.81 5.09 -6.53
C GLY A 48 -22.23 4.51 -7.83
N LEU A 49 -21.78 3.25 -7.80
CA LEU A 49 -21.24 2.55 -8.96
C LEU A 49 -22.37 2.09 -9.89
N ASP A 50 -22.17 2.25 -11.18
CA ASP A 50 -23.05 1.79 -12.25
C ASP A 50 -22.17 1.29 -13.40
N PRO A 51 -22.19 -0.01 -13.74
CA PRO A 51 -21.31 -0.56 -14.77
C PRO A 51 -21.53 0.04 -16.17
N SER A 52 -22.69 0.66 -16.42
CA SER A 52 -22.99 1.31 -17.71
C SER A 52 -22.51 2.76 -17.80
N ARG A 53 -22.26 3.42 -16.66
CA ARG A 53 -21.91 4.85 -16.59
C ARG A 53 -20.53 5.11 -15.97
N THR A 54 -20.09 4.25 -15.07
CA THR A 54 -18.87 4.43 -14.30
C THR A 54 -17.66 4.17 -15.18
N LYS A 55 -16.75 5.13 -15.18
CA LYS A 55 -15.43 5.05 -15.77
C LYS A 55 -14.42 4.78 -14.68
N VAL A 56 -13.40 3.98 -14.97
CA VAL A 56 -12.30 3.71 -14.06
C VAL A 56 -11.00 4.14 -14.72
N LYS A 57 -10.18 4.90 -14.00
CA LYS A 57 -8.85 5.32 -14.45
C LYS A 57 -7.80 4.88 -13.46
N ALA A 58 -6.60 4.57 -13.96
CA ALA A 58 -5.45 4.21 -13.16
C ALA A 58 -4.20 4.99 -13.59
N SER A 59 -3.33 5.29 -12.63
CA SER A 59 -2.03 5.92 -12.91
C SER A 59 -0.95 5.40 -11.97
N TYR A 60 0.16 4.92 -12.54
CA TYR A 60 1.33 4.54 -11.76
C TYR A 60 1.93 5.78 -11.09
N LEU A 61 2.15 5.71 -9.78
CA LEU A 61 2.53 6.86 -8.97
C LEU A 61 4.04 7.16 -8.95
N GLY A 62 4.88 6.24 -9.43
CA GLY A 62 6.34 6.40 -9.36
C GLY A 62 6.98 7.10 -10.55
N SER A 63 6.20 7.58 -11.52
CA SER A 63 6.71 8.22 -12.73
C SER A 63 5.85 9.42 -13.11
N ALA A 64 6.46 10.50 -13.62
CA ALA A 64 5.72 11.68 -14.07
C ALA A 64 4.76 11.39 -15.24
N ASP A 65 5.13 10.49 -16.15
CA ASP A 65 4.32 10.08 -17.30
C ASP A 65 3.27 9.00 -16.98
N GLY A 66 3.19 8.59 -15.70
CA GLY A 66 2.22 7.64 -15.17
C GLY A 66 2.38 6.21 -15.70
N ALA A 67 3.53 5.89 -16.32
CA ALA A 67 3.80 4.58 -16.90
C ALA A 67 4.86 3.83 -16.08
N PHE A 68 4.53 2.61 -15.65
CA PHE A 68 5.50 1.75 -14.99
C PHE A 68 6.58 1.25 -15.96
N ASP A 69 7.85 1.33 -15.54
CA ASP A 69 8.99 0.73 -16.24
C ASP A 69 9.79 -0.22 -15.33
N PRO A 70 9.76 -1.54 -15.58
CA PRO A 70 10.49 -2.51 -14.74
C PRO A 70 12.02 -2.35 -14.80
N GLY A 71 12.55 -1.66 -15.81
CA GLY A 71 13.98 -1.34 -15.92
C GLY A 71 14.43 -0.17 -15.05
N ALA A 72 13.49 0.63 -14.53
CA ALA A 72 13.75 1.87 -13.79
C ALA A 72 13.11 1.81 -12.39
N LEU A 73 13.42 0.74 -11.64
CA LEU A 73 12.96 0.57 -10.27
C LEU A 73 13.58 1.61 -9.34
N ASP A 74 12.85 1.99 -8.30
CA ASP A 74 13.27 3.03 -7.37
C ASP A 74 14.48 2.59 -6.54
N ASP A 75 15.43 3.51 -6.32
CA ASP A 75 16.23 3.52 -5.10
C ASP A 75 15.44 4.29 -4.03
N PRO A 76 14.90 3.63 -3.00
CA PRO A 76 14.09 4.31 -1.99
C PRO A 76 14.82 5.46 -1.28
N ARG A 77 16.17 5.46 -1.31
CA ARG A 77 16.98 6.54 -0.73
C ARG A 77 16.76 7.90 -1.40
N GLN A 78 16.18 7.94 -2.60
CA GLN A 78 15.79 9.18 -3.28
C GLN A 78 14.49 9.79 -2.70
N PHE A 79 13.74 9.01 -1.92
CA PHE A 79 12.41 9.38 -1.42
C PHE A 79 12.33 9.42 0.10
N VAL A 80 13.46 9.45 0.81
CA VAL A 80 13.51 9.39 2.29
C VAL A 80 12.73 10.51 2.97
N GLN A 81 12.64 11.68 2.34
CA GLN A 81 11.85 12.81 2.83
C GLN A 81 10.34 12.51 2.92
N HIS A 82 9.87 11.48 2.21
CA HIS A 82 8.47 11.06 2.20
C HIS A 82 8.18 9.90 3.16
N ALA A 83 9.20 9.32 3.81
CA ALA A 83 9.00 8.28 4.81
C ALA A 83 8.20 8.83 6.01
N GLY A 84 6.98 8.31 6.19
CA GLY A 84 6.02 8.79 7.20
C GLY A 84 5.28 10.08 6.83
N ARG A 85 5.50 10.63 5.63
CA ARG A 85 4.82 11.82 5.09
C ARG A 85 4.61 11.68 3.59
N MET A 86 3.67 10.82 3.22
CA MET A 86 3.33 10.61 1.82
C MET A 86 2.76 11.89 1.19
N PRO A 87 3.11 12.20 -0.06
CA PRO A 87 2.46 13.29 -0.79
C PRO A 87 0.97 13.03 -0.96
N SER A 88 0.21 14.09 -1.18
CA SER A 88 -1.18 13.98 -1.63
C SER A 88 -1.21 13.42 -3.06
N VAL A 89 -2.04 12.40 -3.26
CA VAL A 89 -2.37 11.93 -4.62
C VAL A 89 -3.34 12.93 -5.27
N PRO A 90 -3.28 13.17 -6.59
CA PRO A 90 -4.22 14.07 -7.25
C PRO A 90 -5.69 13.69 -7.00
N ASP A 91 -6.52 14.69 -6.68
CA ASP A 91 -7.95 14.50 -6.39
C ASP A 91 -8.75 14.02 -7.61
N ALA A 92 -8.21 14.19 -8.82
CA ALA A 92 -8.78 13.69 -10.07
C ALA A 92 -7.72 12.99 -10.92
N PRO A 93 -8.11 12.09 -11.85
CA PRO A 93 -7.17 11.42 -12.73
C PRO A 93 -6.35 12.42 -13.55
N PRO A 94 -5.01 12.34 -13.52
CA PRO A 94 -4.19 13.18 -14.37
C PRO A 94 -4.37 12.79 -15.86
N ALA A 95 -3.97 13.68 -16.78
CA ALA A 95 -4.20 13.48 -18.23
C ALA A 95 -3.58 12.18 -18.78
N GLN A 96 -2.49 11.72 -18.18
CA GLN A 96 -1.78 10.48 -18.53
C GLN A 96 -2.39 9.21 -17.91
N ALA A 97 -3.42 9.32 -17.06
CA ALA A 97 -4.08 8.17 -16.45
C ALA A 97 -4.76 7.30 -17.53
N LEU A 98 -4.50 6.01 -17.46
CA LEU A 98 -5.00 5.02 -18.41
C LEU A 98 -6.44 4.65 -18.06
N ASP A 99 -7.24 4.38 -19.09
CA ASP A 99 -8.59 3.84 -18.91
C ASP A 99 -8.52 2.36 -18.55
N CYS A 100 -9.24 1.98 -17.49
CA CYS A 100 -9.41 0.60 -17.06
C CYS A 100 -10.82 0.14 -17.46
N PRO A 101 -10.96 -0.76 -18.47
CA PRO A 101 -12.27 -1.19 -18.95
C PRO A 101 -13.11 -1.84 -17.85
N VAL A 102 -14.36 -1.40 -17.71
CA VAL A 102 -15.37 -2.08 -16.88
C VAL A 102 -15.92 -3.25 -17.70
N LEU A 103 -15.76 -4.46 -17.17
CA LEU A 103 -16.20 -5.70 -17.81
C LEU A 103 -17.61 -6.11 -17.40
N GLY A 104 -18.08 -5.60 -16.26
CA GLY A 104 -19.39 -5.89 -15.68
C GLY A 104 -19.43 -5.48 -14.21
N GLY A 105 -20.53 -5.79 -13.53
CA GLY A 105 -20.69 -5.46 -12.12
C GLY A 105 -22.15 -5.28 -11.72
N GLY A 106 -22.35 -4.63 -10.58
CA GLY A 106 -23.63 -4.17 -10.08
C GLY A 106 -23.48 -2.84 -9.32
N GLU A 107 -24.51 -2.45 -8.57
CA GLU A 107 -24.58 -1.14 -7.92
C GLU A 107 -23.49 -0.88 -6.85
N ARG A 108 -22.78 -1.93 -6.42
CA ARG A 108 -21.77 -1.87 -5.35
C ARG A 108 -20.43 -2.47 -5.70
N PHE A 109 -20.29 -3.01 -6.91
CA PHE A 109 -19.03 -3.59 -7.35
C PHE A 109 -18.89 -3.57 -8.86
N LEU A 110 -17.65 -3.46 -9.34
CA LEU A 110 -17.28 -3.54 -10.74
C LEU A 110 -16.18 -4.59 -10.91
N HIS A 111 -16.28 -5.38 -11.97
CA HIS A 111 -15.15 -6.13 -12.50
C HIS A 111 -14.43 -5.24 -13.50
N VAL A 112 -13.16 -4.95 -13.24
CA VAL A 112 -12.38 -3.96 -13.98
C VAL A 112 -11.11 -4.61 -14.48
N LEU A 113 -10.82 -4.47 -15.78
CA LEU A 113 -9.51 -4.83 -16.32
C LEU A 113 -8.50 -3.74 -15.94
N MET A 114 -7.53 -4.08 -15.10
CA MET A 114 -6.58 -3.13 -14.55
C MET A 114 -5.52 -2.69 -15.58
N GLN A 115 -5.36 -1.38 -15.76
CA GLN A 115 -4.44 -0.79 -16.73
C GLN A 115 -3.51 0.24 -16.06
N CYS A 116 -2.37 -0.18 -15.50
CA CYS A 116 -1.41 0.74 -14.87
C CYS A 116 -0.05 0.87 -15.58
N ALA A 117 0.12 0.23 -16.74
CA ALA A 117 1.31 0.33 -17.58
C ALA A 117 0.90 0.47 -19.04
N ARG A 118 1.74 1.11 -19.88
CA ARG A 118 1.49 1.19 -21.33
C ARG A 118 1.97 -0.05 -22.09
N LYS A 119 2.84 -0.84 -21.44
CA LYS A 119 3.45 -2.03 -22.02
C LYS A 119 2.57 -3.25 -21.68
N PRO A 120 1.87 -3.88 -22.65
CA PRO A 120 0.91 -4.94 -22.37
C PRO A 120 1.53 -6.24 -21.79
N TRP A 121 2.85 -6.41 -21.91
CA TRP A 121 3.55 -7.58 -21.35
C TRP A 121 3.98 -7.41 -19.89
N VAL A 122 3.69 -6.27 -19.27
CA VAL A 122 4.01 -6.00 -17.86
C VAL A 122 2.90 -6.57 -16.98
N PHE A 123 3.16 -7.57 -16.15
CA PHE A 123 2.14 -8.16 -15.26
C PHE A 123 2.52 -7.93 -13.79
N VAL A 124 2.69 -6.66 -13.41
CA VAL A 124 3.17 -6.32 -12.06
C VAL A 124 2.15 -5.50 -11.27
N PRO A 125 2.09 -5.69 -9.94
CA PRO A 125 1.31 -4.86 -9.04
C PRO A 125 2.12 -3.61 -8.64
N ALA A 126 2.28 -2.67 -9.59
CA ALA A 126 2.93 -1.40 -9.29
C ALA A 126 2.04 -0.52 -8.39
N THR A 127 2.64 0.28 -7.51
CA THR A 127 1.90 1.24 -6.67
C THR A 127 1.15 2.25 -7.54
N THR A 128 -0.17 2.15 -7.53
CA THR A 128 -1.05 2.79 -8.51
C THR A 128 -2.19 3.50 -7.79
N ALA A 129 -2.55 4.69 -8.27
CA ALA A 129 -3.80 5.33 -7.87
C ALA A 129 -4.92 4.95 -8.83
N LEU A 130 -6.11 4.71 -8.27
CA LEU A 130 -7.35 4.42 -8.96
C LEU A 130 -8.37 5.52 -8.66
N TRP A 131 -9.18 5.85 -9.67
CA TRP A 131 -10.34 6.70 -9.53
C TRP A 131 -11.51 6.05 -10.25
N VAL A 132 -12.70 6.18 -9.66
CA VAL A 132 -13.97 5.91 -10.35
C VAL A 132 -14.67 7.23 -10.60
N GLY A 133 -15.40 7.36 -11.70
CA GLY A 133 -16.08 8.61 -11.99
C GLY A 133 -17.15 8.48 -13.06
N ASP A 134 -18.01 9.48 -13.14
CA ASP A 134 -19.03 9.62 -14.17
C ASP A 134 -19.33 11.11 -14.41
N GLU A 135 -20.52 11.42 -14.92
CA GLU A 135 -20.96 12.80 -15.18
C GLU A 135 -21.03 13.67 -13.90
N ARG A 136 -21.08 13.06 -12.72
CA ARG A 136 -21.12 13.75 -11.41
C ARG A 136 -19.73 14.14 -10.91
N GLY A 137 -18.66 13.59 -11.50
CA GLY A 137 -17.27 13.84 -11.12
C GLY A 137 -16.49 12.56 -10.85
N TRP A 138 -15.30 12.72 -10.28
CA TRP A 138 -14.39 11.63 -9.89
C TRP A 138 -14.41 11.43 -8.37
N SER A 139 -14.24 10.18 -7.96
CA SER A 139 -13.98 9.78 -6.57
C SER A 139 -12.68 10.38 -6.06
N ARG A 140 -12.49 10.32 -4.74
CA ARG A 140 -11.14 10.45 -4.18
C ARG A 140 -10.22 9.34 -4.74
N PRO A 141 -8.91 9.59 -4.86
CA PRO A 141 -7.98 8.55 -5.28
C PRO A 141 -7.92 7.40 -4.27
N TYR A 142 -7.87 6.18 -4.78
CA TYR A 142 -7.62 4.98 -4.01
C TYR A 142 -6.28 4.36 -4.41
N VAL A 143 -5.33 4.25 -3.47
CA VAL A 143 -3.99 3.72 -3.75
C VAL A 143 -3.96 2.22 -3.52
N VAL A 144 -3.52 1.47 -4.53
CA VAL A 144 -3.31 0.02 -4.49
C VAL A 144 -1.83 -0.34 -4.66
N ASN A 145 -1.49 -1.54 -4.23
CA ASN A 145 -0.17 -2.15 -4.27
C ASN A 145 0.94 -1.36 -3.55
N ARG A 146 0.58 -0.47 -2.63
CA ARG A 146 1.52 0.16 -1.70
C ARG A 146 1.84 -0.84 -0.58
N PRO A 147 3.11 -0.99 -0.13
CA PRO A 147 3.44 -1.73 1.08
C PRO A 147 2.56 -1.33 2.28
N GLN A 148 1.91 -2.31 2.90
CA GLN A 148 1.07 -2.09 4.09
C GLN A 148 1.73 -2.80 5.27
N ALA A 149 2.55 -2.07 6.03
CA ALA A 149 3.16 -2.58 7.25
C ALA A 149 2.15 -2.48 8.40
N HIS A 150 1.75 -3.60 8.98
CA HIS A 150 0.71 -3.64 10.01
C HIS A 150 1.28 -3.79 11.42
N TRP A 151 2.31 -4.61 11.58
CA TRP A 151 2.98 -4.82 12.87
C TRP A 151 4.37 -5.42 12.66
N LEU A 152 5.20 -5.39 13.69
CA LEU A 152 6.51 -6.02 13.69
C LEU A 152 6.74 -6.87 14.94
N SER A 153 7.63 -7.84 14.84
CA SER A 153 8.07 -8.69 15.94
C SER A 153 9.57 -9.02 15.86
N PRO A 154 10.28 -9.02 17.00
CA PRO A 154 9.81 -8.47 18.28
C PRO A 154 9.72 -6.94 18.24
N ARG A 155 8.91 -6.34 19.12
CA ARG A 155 8.83 -4.86 19.28
C ARG A 155 9.98 -4.25 20.07
N THR A 156 10.77 -5.09 20.72
CA THR A 156 12.00 -4.70 21.40
C THR A 156 13.09 -5.66 20.96
N GLN A 157 14.21 -5.13 20.49
CA GLN A 157 15.26 -5.96 19.91
C GLN A 157 16.65 -5.36 20.14
N ALA A 158 17.67 -6.22 20.26
CA ALA A 158 19.06 -5.79 20.38
C ALA A 158 19.67 -5.42 19.00
N PRO A 159 20.72 -4.57 18.95
CA PRO A 159 21.51 -4.35 17.74
C PRO A 159 21.99 -5.66 17.12
N GLY A 160 22.09 -5.71 15.79
CA GLY A 160 22.58 -6.91 15.09
C GLY A 160 21.61 -8.09 15.03
N GLU A 161 20.43 -8.01 15.67
CA GLU A 161 19.40 -9.04 15.64
C GLU A 161 18.35 -8.83 14.54
N VAL A 162 17.54 -9.87 14.27
CA VAL A 162 16.49 -9.83 13.25
C VAL A 162 15.20 -9.21 13.79
N ILE A 163 14.59 -8.33 13.01
CA ILE A 163 13.18 -7.97 13.13
C ILE A 163 12.39 -8.56 11.97
N ARG A 164 11.10 -8.82 12.20
CA ARG A 164 10.14 -9.23 11.17
C ARG A 164 9.02 -8.21 11.09
N VAL A 165 8.80 -7.68 9.91
CA VAL A 165 7.68 -6.79 9.59
C VAL A 165 6.60 -7.62 8.92
N PHE A 166 5.39 -7.56 9.45
CA PHE A 166 4.23 -8.28 8.94
C PHE A 166 3.22 -7.31 8.36
N GLY A 167 2.59 -7.73 7.26
CA GLY A 167 1.79 -6.82 6.47
C GLY A 167 1.33 -7.44 5.17
N ARG A 168 1.17 -6.60 4.16
CA ARG A 168 0.81 -7.00 2.79
C ARG A 168 1.74 -6.32 1.81
N THR A 169 1.69 -6.80 0.55
CA THR A 169 2.30 -6.14 -0.61
C THR A 169 3.83 -5.95 -0.52
N PHE A 170 4.54 -6.82 0.19
CA PHE A 170 6.00 -6.69 0.36
C PHE A 170 6.85 -7.31 -0.76
N ALA A 171 6.35 -8.32 -1.47
CA ALA A 171 7.06 -8.95 -2.57
C ALA A 171 6.08 -9.54 -3.57
N TRP A 172 6.42 -9.49 -4.86
CA TRP A 172 5.53 -9.92 -5.94
C TRP A 172 6.28 -10.68 -7.01
N GLY A 173 6.31 -12.01 -6.84
CA GLY A 173 6.91 -12.92 -7.81
C GLY A 173 8.39 -12.60 -8.09
N HIS A 174 8.85 -13.01 -9.26
CA HIS A 174 10.23 -12.80 -9.73
C HIS A 174 10.38 -11.52 -10.57
N GLN A 175 9.29 -10.81 -10.86
CA GLN A 175 9.29 -9.66 -11.78
C GLN A 175 9.63 -8.35 -11.09
N LEU A 176 9.37 -8.23 -9.79
CA LEU A 176 9.75 -7.09 -8.98
C LEU A 176 10.74 -7.51 -7.89
N PRO A 177 11.73 -6.66 -7.56
CA PRO A 177 12.51 -6.91 -6.37
C PRO A 177 11.59 -6.86 -5.13
N PRO A 178 11.97 -7.58 -4.07
CA PRO A 178 11.28 -7.45 -2.80
C PRO A 178 11.42 -6.02 -2.24
N SER A 179 10.45 -5.63 -1.43
CA SER A 179 10.48 -4.39 -0.65
C SER A 179 11.71 -4.33 0.24
N GLN A 180 12.08 -3.10 0.62
CA GLN A 180 13.21 -2.83 1.49
C GLN A 180 12.73 -2.15 2.77
N ALA A 181 13.19 -2.65 3.93
CA ALA A 181 12.94 -2.01 5.21
C ALA A 181 13.99 -0.95 5.53
N PHE A 182 13.56 0.07 6.27
CA PHE A 182 14.37 1.19 6.70
C PHE A 182 14.11 1.49 8.17
N LEU A 183 15.11 2.04 8.84
CA LEU A 183 15.08 2.38 10.26
C LEU A 183 15.39 3.86 10.44
N ARG A 184 14.59 4.56 11.25
CA ARG A 184 14.81 5.96 11.62
C ARG A 184 14.68 6.12 13.12
N LYS A 185 15.63 6.81 13.75
CA LYS A 185 15.49 7.16 15.18
C LYS A 185 14.35 8.15 15.35
N VAL A 186 13.50 7.98 16.37
CA VAL A 186 12.43 8.93 16.65
C VAL A 186 13.02 10.33 16.88
N GLY A 187 12.52 11.34 16.16
CA GLY A 187 13.04 12.70 16.17
C GLY A 187 14.31 12.93 15.33
N GLY A 188 14.88 11.87 14.73
CA GLY A 188 15.99 11.94 13.79
C GLY A 188 15.51 12.12 12.34
N ALA A 189 16.39 12.65 11.49
CA ALA A 189 16.14 12.77 10.05
C ALA A 189 16.75 11.60 9.24
N GLU A 190 17.75 10.92 9.80
CA GLU A 190 18.48 9.87 9.10
C GLU A 190 17.64 8.59 8.97
N LEU A 191 17.57 8.08 7.74
CA LEU A 191 16.89 6.84 7.40
C LEU A 191 17.93 5.81 6.95
N VAL A 192 18.09 4.75 7.73
CA VAL A 192 19.10 3.71 7.51
C VAL A 192 18.46 2.52 6.80
N PRO A 193 18.93 2.12 5.60
CA PRO A 193 18.44 0.91 4.94
C PRO A 193 18.82 -0.33 5.74
N LEU A 194 17.85 -1.19 6.02
CA LEU A 194 18.11 -2.46 6.70
C LEU A 194 18.49 -3.54 5.70
N ARG A 195 19.45 -4.38 6.09
CA ARG A 195 19.85 -5.54 5.30
C ARG A 195 18.80 -6.64 5.44
N ARG A 196 18.36 -7.21 4.33
CA ARG A 196 17.44 -8.34 4.32
C ARG A 196 18.01 -9.53 5.08
N ALA A 197 17.22 -10.14 5.95
CA ALA A 197 17.56 -11.39 6.61
C ALA A 197 17.13 -12.59 5.75
N ALA A 198 17.66 -13.78 6.08
CA ALA A 198 17.33 -14.99 5.35
C ALA A 198 15.83 -15.28 5.41
N GLN A 199 15.31 -15.82 4.31
CA GLN A 199 13.90 -16.15 4.16
C GLN A 199 13.57 -17.37 5.03
N HIS A 200 12.37 -17.40 5.61
CA HIS A 200 11.78 -18.65 6.05
C HIS A 200 11.46 -19.48 4.81
N ARG A 201 12.12 -20.63 4.66
CA ARG A 201 12.03 -21.48 3.46
C ARG A 201 10.78 -22.35 3.41
N GLU A 202 9.93 -22.31 4.43
CA GLU A 202 8.91 -23.34 4.65
C GLU A 202 7.68 -23.20 3.74
N ASP A 203 7.39 -22.05 3.10
CA ASP A 203 6.15 -21.89 2.34
C ASP A 203 6.22 -21.11 1.00
N GLY A 204 7.40 -20.64 0.58
CA GLY A 204 7.61 -19.95 -0.71
C GLY A 204 6.81 -18.64 -0.93
N HIS A 205 5.94 -18.25 0.00
CA HIS A 205 5.01 -17.13 -0.10
C HIS A 205 5.03 -16.23 1.14
N THR A 206 5.74 -16.59 2.21
CA THR A 206 5.96 -15.76 3.40
C THR A 206 6.33 -14.32 3.02
N GLU A 207 7.11 -14.14 1.96
CA GLU A 207 7.66 -12.84 1.54
C GLU A 207 6.60 -11.81 1.15
N ARG A 208 5.40 -12.25 0.78
CA ARG A 208 4.28 -11.35 0.44
C ARG A 208 3.72 -10.67 1.68
N TRP A 209 3.81 -11.35 2.82
CA TRP A 209 3.15 -11.00 4.08
C TRP A 209 4.12 -10.71 5.21
N CYS A 210 5.41 -11.02 5.02
CA CYS A 210 6.46 -10.88 6.03
C CYS A 210 7.80 -10.52 5.37
N LEU A 211 8.45 -9.50 5.91
CA LEU A 211 9.79 -9.05 5.55
C LEU A 211 10.68 -9.16 6.78
N SER A 212 11.76 -9.94 6.68
CA SER A 212 12.76 -10.05 7.75
C SER A 212 13.98 -9.20 7.43
N ALA A 213 14.47 -8.43 8.41
CA ALA A 213 15.63 -7.56 8.24
C ALA A 213 16.51 -7.56 9.49
N TRP A 214 17.81 -7.44 9.28
CA TRP A 214 18.79 -7.29 10.35
C TRP A 214 18.87 -5.84 10.79
N LEU A 215 18.85 -5.60 12.10
CA LEU A 215 19.26 -4.32 12.66
C LEU A 215 20.78 -4.14 12.47
N PRO A 216 21.26 -2.90 12.25
CA PRO A 216 22.70 -2.62 12.25
C PRO A 216 23.31 -3.03 13.60
N LYS A 217 24.58 -3.47 13.61
CA LYS A 217 25.25 -3.89 14.86
C LYS A 217 25.61 -2.71 15.76
N ASP A 218 25.76 -1.54 15.16
CA ASP A 218 26.18 -0.28 15.73
C ASP A 218 25.01 0.68 16.00
N VAL A 219 23.77 0.22 15.79
CA VAL A 219 22.60 1.05 16.09
C VAL A 219 22.51 1.29 17.60
N ALA A 220 22.47 2.56 17.99
CA ALA A 220 22.38 2.92 19.40
C ALA A 220 21.01 2.51 20.00
N PRO A 221 20.95 2.13 21.29
CA PRO A 221 19.68 1.94 21.97
C PRO A 221 18.77 3.17 21.91
N GLY A 222 17.46 2.95 21.85
CA GLY A 222 16.46 4.01 21.80
C GLY A 222 15.17 3.62 21.08
N GLU A 223 14.31 4.61 20.85
CA GLU A 223 13.05 4.45 20.12
C GLU A 223 13.26 4.78 18.64
N TYR A 224 12.71 3.92 17.78
CA TYR A 224 12.84 3.98 16.33
C TYR A 224 11.49 3.75 15.64
N GLU A 225 11.44 4.21 14.40
CA GLU A 225 10.39 3.92 13.43
C GLU A 225 10.98 3.02 12.33
N VAL A 226 10.21 2.01 11.94
CA VAL A 226 10.51 1.12 10.81
C VAL A 226 9.55 1.42 9.68
N PHE A 227 10.10 1.59 8.48
CA PHE A 227 9.36 1.83 7.24
C PHE A 227 9.65 0.72 6.24
N VAL A 228 8.72 0.45 5.35
CA VAL A 228 8.92 -0.46 4.21
C VAL A 228 8.68 0.33 2.91
N HIS A 229 9.58 0.20 1.93
CA HIS A 229 9.40 0.76 0.61
C HIS A 229 9.32 -0.33 -0.46
N GLY A 230 8.35 -0.23 -1.37
CA GLY A 230 8.07 -1.22 -2.42
C GLY A 230 9.11 -1.28 -3.54
N ARG A 231 10.01 -0.28 -3.60
CA ARG A 231 10.96 -0.04 -4.70
C ARG A 231 10.28 0.27 -6.04
N HIS A 232 9.03 0.68 -5.96
CA HIS A 232 8.22 1.25 -7.01
C HIS A 232 7.23 2.22 -6.34
N GLY A 233 6.62 3.11 -7.12
CA GLY A 233 5.67 4.10 -6.62
C GLY A 233 6.31 5.41 -6.16
N GLY A 234 7.64 5.54 -6.27
CA GLY A 234 8.37 6.74 -5.89
C GLY A 234 8.02 7.19 -4.47
N PRO A 235 7.68 8.47 -4.24
CA PRO A 235 7.25 8.97 -2.93
C PRO A 235 6.08 8.22 -2.27
N TYR A 236 5.25 7.53 -3.05
CA TYR A 236 4.05 6.84 -2.58
C TYR A 236 4.30 5.37 -2.24
N GLY A 237 5.52 4.87 -2.49
CA GLY A 237 5.91 3.48 -2.24
C GLY A 237 6.19 3.15 -0.78
N TRP A 238 6.09 4.13 0.13
CA TRP A 238 6.33 3.97 1.58
C TRP A 238 5.11 3.41 2.31
N SER A 239 5.34 2.51 3.28
CA SER A 239 4.35 2.14 4.29
C SER A 239 4.20 3.22 5.36
N ASP A 240 3.18 3.07 6.20
CA ASP A 240 3.13 3.75 7.49
C ASP A 240 4.27 3.27 8.41
N ALA A 241 4.60 4.10 9.41
CA ALA A 241 5.65 3.83 10.38
C ALA A 241 5.22 2.77 11.39
N LEU A 242 6.12 1.84 11.73
CA LEU A 242 5.97 0.93 12.86
C LEU A 242 6.97 1.28 13.96
N SER A 243 6.52 1.33 15.20
CA SER A 243 7.40 1.59 16.35
C SER A 243 8.25 0.37 16.70
N LEU A 244 9.54 0.61 16.96
CA LEU A 244 10.51 -0.37 17.42
C LEU A 244 11.37 0.23 18.53
N ARG A 245 11.55 -0.51 19.63
CA ARG A 245 12.55 -0.18 20.63
C ARG A 245 13.82 -0.98 20.38
N VAL A 246 14.95 -0.29 20.21
CA VAL A 246 16.26 -0.93 20.25
C VAL A 246 16.74 -0.92 21.71
N ALA A 247 16.84 -2.09 22.32
CA ALA A 247 17.40 -2.26 23.66
C ALA A 247 18.90 -2.55 23.60
N PRO A 248 19.69 -2.27 24.65
CA PRO A 248 21.05 -2.76 24.73
C PRO A 248 21.09 -4.28 24.55
N GLU A 249 22.17 -4.78 23.93
CA GLU A 249 22.43 -6.21 23.93
C GLU A 249 22.52 -6.69 25.39
N PRO A 250 21.77 -7.73 25.79
CA PRO A 250 21.82 -8.22 27.14
C PRO A 250 23.24 -8.73 27.44
N GLU A 251 23.82 -8.28 28.56
CA GLU A 251 25.08 -8.85 29.01
C GLU A 251 24.87 -10.34 29.31
N TRP A 252 25.68 -11.19 28.68
CA TRP A 252 25.67 -12.61 28.97
C TRP A 252 26.30 -12.85 30.35
N THR A 253 25.45 -13.10 31.35
CA THR A 253 25.87 -13.42 32.73
C THR A 253 25.83 -14.92 33.02
N GLY A 254 25.50 -15.75 32.03
CA GLY A 254 25.35 -17.20 32.18
C GLY A 254 26.67 -17.96 32.17
N ALA A 255 26.67 -19.19 32.67
CA ALA A 255 27.80 -20.09 32.49
C ALA A 255 27.93 -20.45 31.00
N VAL A 256 29.16 -20.37 30.45
CA VAL A 256 29.45 -20.94 29.13
C VAL A 256 29.51 -22.45 29.29
N VAL A 257 28.50 -23.15 28.75
CA VAL A 257 28.46 -24.61 28.76
C VAL A 257 28.99 -25.12 27.42
N ASN A 258 30.07 -25.90 27.49
CA ASN A 258 30.53 -26.64 26.32
C ASN A 258 29.57 -27.80 26.07
N VAL A 259 28.72 -27.67 25.04
CA VAL A 259 27.73 -28.70 24.70
C VAL A 259 28.35 -30.08 24.40
N ARG A 260 29.66 -30.14 24.10
CA ARG A 260 30.39 -31.41 23.94
C ARG A 260 30.54 -32.19 25.23
N GLU A 261 30.61 -31.50 26.37
CA GLU A 261 30.64 -32.13 27.70
C GLU A 261 29.27 -32.73 28.06
N LEU A 262 28.21 -32.35 27.34
CA LEU A 262 26.87 -32.91 27.44
C LEU A 262 26.53 -33.90 26.32
N GLY A 263 27.53 -34.36 25.56
CA GLY A 263 27.39 -35.40 24.54
C GLY A 263 27.16 -34.93 23.12
N ALA A 264 27.15 -33.62 22.83
CA ALA A 264 27.11 -33.12 21.46
C ALA A 264 28.44 -33.41 20.74
N LYS A 265 28.40 -33.96 19.52
CA LYS A 265 29.64 -34.28 18.79
C LYS A 265 30.22 -33.08 18.05
N GLY A 266 29.36 -32.15 17.64
CA GLY A 266 29.76 -30.97 16.87
C GLY A 266 30.19 -31.31 15.44
N ASP A 267 29.69 -32.41 14.89
CA ASP A 267 29.92 -32.84 13.50
C ASP A 267 28.88 -32.26 12.51
N GLY A 268 27.89 -31.50 13.01
CA GLY A 268 26.81 -30.91 12.22
C GLY A 268 25.79 -31.93 11.72
N LEU A 269 25.85 -33.17 12.20
CA LEU A 269 24.99 -34.28 11.80
C LEU A 269 24.18 -34.82 12.98
N SER A 270 24.66 -34.68 14.22
CA SER A 270 23.88 -34.77 15.48
C SER A 270 24.64 -34.27 16.73
#